data_AF-A0A699WL02-F1
#
_entry.id   AF-A0A699WL02-F1
#
_cell.length_a   1.000
_cell.length_b   1.000
_cell.length_c   1.000
_cell.angle_alpha   90.00
_cell.angle_beta   90.00
_cell.angle_gamma   90.00
#
_symmetry.space_group_name_H-M   'P 1'
#
loop_
_entity.id
_entity.type
_entity.pdbx_description
1 polymer ?
#
loop_
_entity_poly.entity_id
_entity_poly.type
_entity_poly.pdbx_seq_one_letter_code
_entity_poly.pdbx_strand_id
1 'polypeptide(L)' 'GAWTFSDQDHGWVVSDCTAEALKCLLALSQLPHEIAGEKADVERLYDAVNVLLYLQSPESGGFAI' A
#
# COMPACT_ATOMS: atom_id res chain seq x y z
N GLY A 1 3.87 0.16 6.77
CA GLY A 1 2.82 0.27 5.75
C GLY A 1 2.89 -0.89 4.78
N ALA A 2 2.23 -1.99 5.06
CA ALA A 2 2.18 -3.15 4.16
C ALA A 2 0.78 -3.78 4.26
N TRP A 3 0.35 -4.46 3.21
CA TRP A 3 -0.89 -5.22 3.21
C TRP A 3 -0.62 -6.69 2.94
N THR A 4 -1.36 -7.50 3.66
CA THR A 4 -1.47 -8.95 3.46
C THR A 4 -2.57 -9.24 2.43
N PHE A 5 -2.65 -10.48 1.97
CA PHE A 5 -3.74 -10.90 1.09
C PHE A 5 -5.09 -11.00 1.82
N SER A 6 -5.11 -11.50 3.07
CA SER A 6 -6.35 -11.80 3.80
C SER A 6 -6.70 -10.76 4.86
N ASP A 7 -5.98 -10.80 5.97
CA ASP A 7 -6.23 -10.02 7.18
C ASP A 7 -4.90 -9.62 7.84
N GLN A 8 -4.99 -8.70 8.79
CA GLN A 8 -3.81 -8.16 9.45
C GLN A 8 -3.03 -9.22 10.24
N ASP A 9 -3.72 -10.22 10.81
CA ASP A 9 -3.10 -11.24 11.67
C ASP A 9 -2.27 -12.25 10.86
N HIS A 10 -2.60 -12.43 9.58
CA HIS A 10 -1.79 -13.20 8.65
C HIS A 10 -0.34 -12.66 8.57
N GLY A 11 -0.16 -11.34 8.66
CA GLY A 11 1.14 -10.68 8.80
C GLY A 11 2.12 -10.74 7.61
N TRP A 12 1.87 -11.57 6.59
CA TRP A 12 2.74 -11.66 5.40
C TRP A 12 2.43 -10.55 4.40
N VAL A 13 3.42 -9.69 4.18
CA VAL A 13 3.34 -8.65 3.15
C VAL A 13 3.18 -9.26 1.78
N VAL A 14 2.40 -8.59 0.94
CA VAL A 14 2.19 -8.97 -0.45
C VAL A 14 2.34 -7.68 -1.29
N SER A 15 3.27 -7.66 -2.25
CA SER A 15 3.61 -6.45 -3.03
C SER A 15 2.42 -5.92 -3.83
N ASP A 16 1.66 -6.79 -4.51
CA ASP A 16 0.48 -6.39 -5.27
C ASP A 16 -0.64 -5.84 -4.37
N CYS A 17 -0.94 -6.49 -3.25
CA CYS A 17 -1.95 -6.06 -2.28
C CYS A 17 -1.56 -4.72 -1.64
N THR A 18 -0.28 -4.54 -1.33
CA THR A 18 0.25 -3.26 -0.83
C THR A 18 0.10 -2.15 -1.87
N ALA A 19 0.40 -2.43 -3.14
CA ALA A 19 0.25 -1.47 -4.22
C ALA A 19 -1.23 -1.11 -4.50
N GLU A 20 -2.12 -2.09 -4.53
CA GLU A 20 -3.56 -1.85 -4.74
C GLU A 20 -4.19 -1.12 -3.55
N ALA A 21 -3.84 -1.47 -2.31
CA ALA A 21 -4.30 -0.73 -1.13
C ALA A 21 -3.82 0.73 -1.15
N LEU A 22 -2.54 0.96 -1.48
CA LEU A 22 -2.00 2.31 -1.62
C LEU A 22 -2.75 3.11 -2.71
N LYS A 23 -3.00 2.50 -3.88
CA LYS A 23 -3.75 3.12 -4.97
C LYS A 23 -5.18 3.48 -4.54
N CYS A 24 -5.87 2.58 -3.83
CA CYS A 24 -7.20 2.82 -3.28
C CYS A 24 -7.21 4.00 -2.30
N LEU A 25 -6.25 4.05 -1.36
CA LEU A 25 -6.14 5.17 -0.40
C LEU A 25 -5.91 6.50 -1.11
N LEU A 26 -5.04 6.53 -2.13
CA LEU A 26 -4.80 7.72 -2.94
C LEU A 26 -6.06 8.16 -3.72
N ALA A 27 -6.79 7.21 -4.31
CA ALA A 27 -8.03 7.51 -5.01
C ALA A 27 -9.12 8.05 -4.06
N LEU A 28 -9.30 7.42 -2.89
CA LEU A 28 -10.21 7.89 -1.86
C LEU A 28 -9.85 9.29 -1.37
N SER A 29 -8.56 9.63 -1.28
CA SER A 29 -8.11 10.96 -0.85
C SER A 29 -8.52 12.11 -1.77
N GLN A 30 -8.93 11.80 -3.01
CA GLN A 30 -9.42 12.76 -4.01
C GLN A 30 -10.95 12.92 -4.00
N LEU A 31 -11.67 12.06 -3.28
CA LEU A 31 -13.11 12.16 -3.12
C LEU A 31 -13.47 13.18 -2.03
N PRO A 32 -14.71 13.71 -2.05
CA PRO A 32 -15.23 14.55 -0.97
C PRO A 32 -15.14 13.85 0.40
N HIS A 33 -14.89 14.63 1.45
CA HIS A 33 -14.72 14.12 2.81
C HIS A 33 -15.98 13.40 3.31
N GLU A 34 -17.16 13.84 2.89
CA GLU A 34 -18.44 13.24 3.23
C GLU A 34 -18.60 11.81 2.69
N ILE A 35 -17.83 11.44 1.65
CA ILE A 35 -17.84 10.12 1.02
C ILE A 35 -16.68 9.26 1.53
N ALA A 36 -15.46 9.81 1.55
CA ALA A 36 -14.25 9.05 1.85
C ALA A 36 -13.83 9.08 3.33
N GLY A 37 -14.38 9.99 4.12
CA GLY A 37 -14.02 10.18 5.52
C GLY A 37 -12.62 10.78 5.69
N GLU A 38 -11.97 10.41 6.80
CA GLU A 38 -10.60 10.84 7.09
C GLU A 38 -9.60 10.21 6.12
N LYS A 39 -8.68 11.04 5.64
CA LYS A 39 -7.61 10.58 4.76
C LYS A 39 -6.62 9.74 5.55
N ALA A 40 -5.99 8.78 4.88
CA ALA A 40 -4.87 8.04 5.45
C ALA A 40 -3.74 9.00 5.84
N ASP A 41 -3.08 8.68 6.95
CA ASP A 41 -1.87 9.36 7.40
C ASP A 41 -0.79 9.28 6.31
N VAL A 42 -0.27 10.44 5.91
CA VAL A 42 0.73 10.59 4.86
C VAL A 42 2.00 9.82 5.20
N GLU A 43 2.41 9.77 6.47
CA GLU A 43 3.60 9.01 6.89
C GLU A 43 3.42 7.52 6.61
N ARG A 44 2.22 6.98 6.84
CA ARG A 44 1.90 5.57 6.53
C ARG A 44 1.85 5.28 5.03
N LEU A 45 1.53 6.27 4.20
CA LEU A 45 1.61 6.14 2.74
C LEU A 45 3.07 6.05 2.29
N TYR A 46 3.97 6.84 2.88
CA TYR A 46 5.40 6.74 2.60
C TYR A 46 5.98 5.40 3.03
N ASP A 47 5.56 4.85 4.17
CA ASP A 47 5.95 3.49 4.54
C ASP A 47 5.55 2.45 3.49
N ALA A 48 4.34 2.58 2.91
CA ALA A 48 3.89 1.68 1.84
C ALA A 48 4.72 1.81 0.57
N VAL A 49 5.07 3.04 0.18
CA VAL A 49 5.99 3.27 -0.94
C VAL A 49 7.36 2.67 -0.66
N ASN A 50 7.90 2.85 0.55
CA ASN A 50 9.20 2.29 0.94
C ASN A 50 9.20 0.76 0.90
N VAL A 51 8.12 0.11 1.34
CA VAL A 51 7.96 -1.34 1.22
C VAL A 51 7.98 -1.78 -0.24
N LEU A 52 7.24 -1.10 -1.12
CA LEU A 52 7.24 -1.43 -2.55
C LEU A 52 8.63 -1.26 -3.18
N LEU A 53 9.31 -0.14 -2.91
CA LEU A 53 10.68 0.08 -3.39
C LEU A 53 11.66 -0.96 -2.87
N TYR A 54 11.50 -1.41 -1.62
CA TYR A 54 12.30 -2.47 -1.03
C TYR A 54 12.07 -3.83 -1.70
N LEU A 55 10.84 -4.13 -2.12
CA LEU A 55 10.46 -5.39 -2.77
C LEU A 55 10.82 -5.45 -4.26
N GLN A 56 11.32 -4.35 -4.85
CA GLN A 56 11.78 -4.35 -6.24
C GLN A 56 13.12 -5.08 -6.35
N SER A 57 13.19 -6.10 -7.20
CA SER A 57 14.44 -6.80 -7.50
C SER A 57 15.42 -5.85 -8.21
N PRO A 58 16.65 -5.67 -7.71
CA PRO A 58 17.65 -4.82 -8.36
C PRO A 58 18.18 -5.43 -9.67
N GLU A 59 18.08 -6.75 -9.85
CA GLU A 59 18.55 -7.44 -11.05
C GLU A 59 17.53 -7.39 -12.19
N SER A 60 16.26 -7.65 -11.88
CA SER A 60 15.20 -7.79 -12.89
C SER A 60 14.29 -6.57 -13.00
N GLY A 61 14.25 -5.72 -11.98
CA GLY A 61 13.27 -4.63 -11.85
C GLY A 61 11.84 -5.10 -11.54
N GLY A 62 11.62 -6.41 -11.47
CA GLY A 62 10.32 -7.02 -11.15
C GLY A 62 10.00 -6.95 -9.66
N PHE A 63 8.76 -7.28 -9.32
CA PHE A 63 8.25 -7.33 -7.95
C PHE A 63 7.80 -8.75 -7.63
N ALA A 64 8.13 -9.20 -6.43
CA ALA A 64 7.71 -10.48 -5.90
C ALA A 64 7.21 -10.31 -4.45
N ILE A 65 6.81 -11.42 -3.86
CA ILE A 65 6.34 -11.54 -2.49
C ILE A 65 7.21 -12.58 -1.80
#